data_AF-A0A8C4SL70-F1
#
_entry.id   AF-A0A8C4SL70-F1
#
_cell.length_a   1.000
_cell.length_b   1.000
_cell.length_c   1.000
_cell.angle_alpha   90.00
_cell.angle_beta   90.00
_cell.angle_gamma   90.00
#
_symmetry.space_group_name_H-M   'P 1'
#
loop_
_entity.id
_entity.type
_entity.pdbx_description
1 polymer ?
#
loop_
_entity_poly.entity_id
_entity_poly.type
_entity_poly.pdbx_seq_one_letter_code
_entity_poly.pdbx_strand_id
1 'polypeptide(L)'
;MAAASHKLVSFINIKNVKLFLRPLRISSVSFNQYGTQVSNTEEKITHTGQAFDGNDYRRARFIGKQKEVNENFAIDLVAEEPVKEVDSRVISCDGGGGALGHPRVYINLDKETKIGTCGYCGLRFKQKHHH
;
A
#
# COMPACT_ATOMS: atom_id res chain seq x y z
N MET A 1 54.96 -44.20 -10.53
CA MET A 1 55.23 -44.79 -9.20
C MET A 1 54.52 -43.92 -8.16
N ALA A 2 53.89 -44.56 -7.16
CA ALA A 2 53.08 -44.00 -6.06
C ALA A 2 51.56 -43.90 -6.32
N ALA A 3 50.88 -44.97 -5.93
CA ALA A 3 49.44 -45.10 -5.72
C ALA A 3 49.05 -44.56 -4.33
N ALA A 4 47.87 -43.94 -4.19
CA ALA A 4 47.28 -43.62 -2.90
C ALA A 4 45.92 -44.34 -2.78
N SER A 5 45.80 -45.11 -1.71
CA SER A 5 44.78 -46.12 -1.46
C SER A 5 43.57 -45.56 -0.68
N HIS A 6 42.38 -46.08 -0.98
CA HIS A 6 41.13 -45.79 -0.28
C HIS A 6 41.13 -46.31 1.16
N LYS A 7 40.56 -45.55 2.11
CA LYS A 7 39.80 -46.13 3.24
C LYS A 7 38.59 -45.26 3.60
N LEU A 8 37.50 -45.98 3.85
CA LEU A 8 36.12 -45.55 4.03
C LEU A 8 35.76 -45.43 5.53
N VAL A 9 34.84 -44.49 5.80
CA VAL A 9 33.87 -44.33 6.91
C VAL A 9 34.31 -44.42 8.38
N SER A 10 33.92 -43.38 9.13
CA SER A 10 33.37 -43.54 10.48
C SER A 10 32.05 -42.76 10.58
N PHE A 11 30.99 -43.50 10.91
CA PHE A 11 29.62 -43.04 11.09
C PHE A 11 29.51 -42.26 12.40
N ILE A 12 29.15 -40.96 12.34
CA ILE A 12 28.69 -40.23 13.53
C ILE A 12 27.17 -40.36 13.59
N ASN A 13 26.73 -41.11 14.60
CA ASN A 13 25.37 -41.51 14.86
C ASN A 13 24.62 -40.36 15.56
N ILE A 14 24.03 -39.43 14.80
CA ILE A 14 23.16 -38.38 15.35
C ILE A 14 21.75 -38.96 15.52
N LYS A 15 21.55 -39.79 16.55
CA LYS A 15 20.21 -40.09 17.07
C LYS A 15 19.89 -39.06 18.15
N ASN A 16 18.78 -38.33 17.94
CA ASN A 16 18.16 -37.35 18.85
C ASN A 16 18.66 -35.89 18.80
N VAL A 17 18.52 -35.25 17.64
CA VAL A 17 18.16 -33.82 17.62
C VAL A 17 16.76 -33.70 17.04
N LYS A 18 15.75 -33.57 17.90
CA LYS A 18 14.44 -33.05 17.49
C LYS A 18 14.64 -31.58 17.13
N LEU A 19 15.01 -31.31 15.87
CA LEU A 19 14.82 -29.99 15.28
C LEU A 19 13.31 -29.78 15.21
N PHE A 20 12.75 -29.12 16.22
CA PHE A 20 11.44 -28.52 16.13
C PHE A 20 11.51 -27.44 15.05
N LEU A 21 11.26 -27.84 13.80
CA LEU A 21 10.92 -26.93 12.73
C LEU A 21 9.59 -26.28 13.12
N ARG A 22 9.67 -25.17 13.84
CA ARG A 22 8.55 -24.24 13.95
C ARG A 22 8.24 -23.81 12.51
N PRO A 23 7.03 -24.01 11.98
CA PRO A 23 6.68 -23.39 10.71
C PRO A 23 6.83 -21.89 10.93
N LEU A 24 7.73 -21.24 10.19
CA LEU A 24 7.67 -19.79 10.07
C LEU A 24 6.27 -19.52 9.52
N ARG A 25 5.44 -18.88 10.34
CA ARG A 25 4.17 -18.30 9.90
C ARG A 25 4.59 -17.19 8.94
N ILE A 26 4.66 -17.52 7.65
CA ILE A 26 4.78 -16.53 6.59
C ILE A 26 3.45 -15.78 6.64
N SER A 27 3.40 -14.71 7.42
CA SER A 27 2.38 -13.70 7.24
C SER A 27 2.58 -13.19 5.82
N SER A 28 1.71 -13.59 4.90
CA SER A 28 1.57 -12.96 3.59
C SER A 28 1.11 -11.54 3.84
N VAL A 29 2.04 -10.66 4.21
CA VAL A 29 1.80 -9.22 4.18
C VAL A 29 1.64 -8.91 2.70
N SER A 30 0.43 -8.55 2.30
CA SER A 30 0.18 -8.05 0.96
C SER A 30 1.01 -6.77 0.83
N PHE A 31 2.12 -6.86 0.10
CA PHE A 31 2.88 -5.69 -0.31
C PHE A 31 2.05 -5.04 -1.42
N ASN A 32 1.14 -4.15 -1.04
CA ASN A 32 0.50 -3.30 -2.03
C ASN A 32 1.62 -2.47 -2.67
N GLN A 33 1.75 -2.58 -3.99
CA GLN A 33 2.74 -1.84 -4.76
C GLN A 33 2.28 -0.40 -4.89
N TYR A 34 2.40 0.37 -3.80
CA TYR A 34 2.25 1.82 -3.80
C TYR A 34 3.47 2.38 -4.51
N GLY A 35 3.29 2.86 -5.73
CA GLY A 35 4.43 3.20 -6.57
C GLY A 35 4.06 4.11 -7.72
N THR A 36 4.91 5.12 -7.89
CA THR A 36 4.87 6.00 -9.05
C THR A 36 5.05 5.17 -10.32
N GLN A 37 4.02 5.12 -11.17
CA GLN A 37 4.12 4.43 -12.46
C GLN A 37 5.19 5.10 -13.34
N VAL A 38 5.88 4.30 -14.15
CA VAL A 38 6.90 4.81 -15.07
C VAL A 38 6.33 4.78 -16.48
N SER A 39 6.49 5.88 -17.22
CA SER A 39 6.06 5.99 -18.60
C SER A 39 6.98 5.21 -19.54
N ASN A 40 6.56 5.05 -20.80
CA ASN A 40 7.36 4.40 -21.86
C ASN A 40 8.72 5.08 -22.11
N THR A 41 8.91 6.30 -21.63
CA THR A 41 10.11 7.11 -21.78
C THR A 41 11.00 7.09 -20.53
N GLU A 42 10.75 6.14 -19.62
CA GLU A 42 11.43 5.93 -18.34
C GLU A 42 11.25 7.10 -17.34
N GLU A 43 10.32 8.01 -17.62
CA GLU A 43 9.96 9.12 -16.74
C GLU A 43 8.84 8.73 -15.77
N LYS A 44 8.98 9.08 -14.49
CA LYS A 44 7.93 8.94 -13.47
C LYS A 44 6.67 9.74 -13.84
N ILE A 45 5.53 9.07 -13.86
CA ILE A 45 4.20 9.64 -14.07
C ILE A 45 3.74 10.29 -12.76
N THR A 46 3.24 11.53 -12.80
CA THR A 46 2.77 12.21 -11.58
C THR A 46 1.49 11.56 -11.02
N HIS A 47 1.13 11.89 -9.78
CA HIS A 47 -0.14 11.45 -9.18
C HIS A 47 -1.40 11.90 -9.96
N THR A 48 -1.28 12.89 -10.85
CA THR A 48 -2.33 13.32 -11.77
C THR A 48 -2.34 12.58 -13.10
N GLY A 49 -1.37 11.69 -13.35
CA GLY A 49 -1.22 10.97 -14.62
C GLY A 49 -0.36 11.68 -15.66
N GLN A 50 0.35 12.77 -15.32
CA GLN A 50 1.15 13.53 -16.28
C GLN A 50 2.53 12.90 -16.50
N ALA A 51 2.86 12.70 -17.78
CA ALA A 51 4.21 12.49 -18.28
C ALA A 51 4.36 13.22 -19.62
N PHE A 52 5.59 13.53 -20.02
CA PHE A 52 5.85 14.09 -21.34
C PHE A 52 5.92 12.99 -22.40
N ASP A 53 5.45 13.29 -23.61
CA ASP A 53 5.59 12.38 -24.74
C ASP A 53 7.06 12.20 -25.13
N GLY A 54 7.37 11.08 -25.77
CA GLY A 54 8.76 10.74 -26.16
C GLY A 54 9.45 11.83 -26.97
N ASN A 55 8.72 12.46 -27.91
CA ASN A 55 9.23 13.51 -28.80
C ASN A 55 8.99 14.94 -28.26
N ASP A 56 8.56 15.09 -27.00
CA ASP A 56 8.31 16.41 -26.44
C ASP A 56 9.62 17.10 -26.03
N TYR A 57 9.97 18.19 -26.72
CA TYR A 57 11.16 18.98 -26.45
C TYR A 57 11.23 19.50 -25.01
N ARG A 58 10.09 19.62 -24.32
CA ARG A 58 10.04 20.10 -22.93
C ARG A 58 10.74 19.16 -21.96
N ARG A 59 10.98 17.89 -22.33
CA ARG A 59 11.78 16.90 -21.58
C ARG A 59 13.23 17.31 -21.40
N ALA A 60 13.76 18.14 -22.30
CA ALA A 60 15.14 18.61 -22.24
C ALA A 60 15.50 19.28 -20.90
N ARG A 61 14.52 19.87 -20.20
CA ARG A 61 14.70 20.48 -18.88
C ARG A 61 15.17 19.50 -17.79
N PHE A 62 14.91 18.20 -17.98
CA PHE A 62 15.27 17.13 -17.05
C PHE A 62 16.50 16.32 -17.51
N ILE A 63 17.13 16.67 -18.63
CA ILE A 63 18.38 16.00 -19.02
C ILE A 63 19.46 16.33 -17.98
N GLY A 64 20.07 15.30 -17.40
CA GLY A 64 21.05 15.44 -16.32
C GLY A 64 20.46 15.90 -14.98
N LYS A 65 19.13 15.91 -14.84
CA LYS A 65 18.41 16.28 -13.61
C LYS A 65 17.31 15.26 -13.31
N GLN A 66 16.82 15.25 -12.08
CA GLN A 66 15.68 14.40 -11.70
C GLN A 66 14.38 15.18 -11.78
N LYS A 67 13.32 14.56 -12.33
CA LYS A 67 11.95 15.04 -12.18
C LYS A 67 11.45 14.63 -10.80
N GLU A 68 11.18 15.62 -9.96
CA GLU A 68 10.66 15.38 -8.62
C GLU A 68 9.17 15.02 -8.69
N VAL A 69 8.83 13.84 -8.17
CA VAL A 69 7.45 13.33 -8.07
C VAL A 69 7.27 12.77 -6.67
N ASN A 70 6.19 13.18 -6.00
CA ASN A 70 5.81 12.60 -4.72
C ASN A 70 5.36 11.15 -4.93
N GLU A 71 5.99 10.18 -4.26
CA GLU A 71 5.69 8.75 -4.41
C GLU A 71 4.48 8.29 -3.60
N ASN A 72 4.07 9.08 -2.61
CA ASN A 72 2.93 8.78 -1.74
C ASN A 72 1.65 9.38 -2.33
N PHE A 73 0.94 8.59 -3.14
CA PHE A 73 -0.29 9.04 -3.79
C PHE A 73 -1.48 8.99 -2.82
N ALA A 74 -2.15 10.13 -2.64
CA ALA A 74 -3.28 10.24 -1.70
C ALA A 74 -4.47 9.34 -2.07
N ILE A 75 -4.68 9.05 -3.37
CA ILE A 75 -5.74 8.15 -3.83
C ILE A 75 -5.60 6.75 -3.23
N ASP A 76 -4.36 6.25 -3.14
CA ASP A 76 -4.07 4.93 -2.63
C ASP A 76 -4.19 4.89 -1.10
N LEU A 77 -3.64 5.91 -0.42
CA LEU A 77 -3.69 6.03 1.04
C LEU A 77 -5.12 6.15 1.57
N VAL A 78 -5.97 6.94 0.90
CA VAL A 78 -7.39 7.06 1.29
C VAL A 78 -8.17 5.78 0.98
N ALA A 79 -7.81 5.06 -0.09
CA ALA A 79 -8.42 3.78 -0.43
C ALA A 79 -8.02 2.66 0.53
N GLU A 80 -6.83 2.73 1.13
CA GLU A 80 -6.35 1.80 2.16
C GLU A 80 -7.12 1.95 3.48
N GLU A 81 -7.52 3.17 3.84
CA GLU A 81 -8.29 3.42 5.06
C GLU A 81 -9.67 2.70 5.03
N PRO A 82 -10.00 1.90 6.05
CA PRO A 82 -11.22 1.10 6.06
C PRO A 82 -12.48 1.97 6.15
N VAL A 83 -13.58 1.45 5.61
CA VAL A 83 -14.89 2.08 5.74
C VAL A 83 -15.34 2.03 7.21
N LYS A 84 -15.65 3.19 7.78
CA LYS A 84 -16.10 3.33 9.16
C LYS A 84 -17.59 3.04 9.26
N GLU A 85 -17.92 1.98 9.97
CA GLU A 85 -19.31 1.62 10.22
C GLU A 85 -19.87 2.35 11.45
N VAL A 86 -21.03 2.98 11.31
CA VAL A 86 -21.67 3.81 12.34
C VAL A 86 -23.14 3.46 12.48
N ASP A 87 -23.73 3.67 13.66
CA ASP A 87 -25.14 3.31 13.89
C ASP A 87 -26.11 4.42 13.46
N SER A 88 -25.63 5.67 13.37
CA SER A 88 -26.45 6.83 13.05
C SER A 88 -26.68 7.00 11.55
N ARG A 89 -27.87 7.50 11.21
CA ARG A 89 -28.31 7.84 9.86
C ARG A 89 -27.53 9.02 9.24
N VAL A 90 -27.13 9.97 10.08
CA VAL A 90 -26.30 11.13 9.70
C VAL A 90 -25.09 11.17 10.63
N ILE A 91 -23.90 11.39 10.07
CA ILE A 91 -22.65 11.54 10.85
C ILE A 91 -22.06 12.93 10.66
N SER A 92 -21.36 13.42 11.68
CA SER A 92 -20.54 14.62 11.57
C SER A 92 -19.06 14.25 11.38
N CYS A 93 -18.41 14.81 10.38
CA CYS A 93 -16.97 14.66 10.15
C CYS A 93 -16.31 16.04 10.19
N ASP A 94 -15.24 16.17 10.95
CA ASP A 94 -14.39 17.36 11.06
C ASP A 94 -12.93 17.06 10.68
N GLY A 95 -12.62 15.84 10.23
CA GLY A 95 -11.25 15.41 9.90
C GLY A 95 -10.38 15.07 11.11
N GLY A 96 -10.93 15.16 12.33
CA GLY A 96 -10.20 14.96 13.58
C GLY A 96 -9.47 16.22 14.07
N GLY A 97 -9.13 16.25 15.36
CA GLY A 97 -8.39 17.36 15.97
C GLY A 97 -9.20 18.67 16.12
N GLY A 98 -10.53 18.62 15.97
CA GLY A 98 -11.41 19.77 16.13
C GLY A 98 -11.08 20.89 15.13
N ALA A 99 -10.47 21.98 15.60
CA ALA A 99 -10.09 23.12 14.77
C ALA A 99 -8.90 22.84 13.82
N LEU A 100 -8.15 21.74 14.03
CA LEU A 100 -7.01 21.37 13.19
C LEU A 100 -7.41 20.59 11.92
N GLY A 101 -8.67 20.16 11.83
CA GLY A 101 -9.19 19.45 10.69
C GLY A 101 -9.85 20.37 9.67
N HIS A 102 -10.92 19.88 9.05
CA HIS A 102 -11.73 20.64 8.09
C HIS A 102 -13.02 21.14 8.75
N PRO A 103 -13.75 22.10 8.14
CA PRO A 103 -15.06 22.51 8.64
C PRO A 103 -15.98 21.31 8.86
N ARG A 104 -16.67 21.29 10.00
CA ARG A 104 -17.59 20.20 10.34
C ARG A 104 -18.66 20.07 9.26
N VAL A 105 -18.75 18.90 8.66
CA VAL A 105 -19.79 18.56 7.68
C VAL A 105 -20.62 17.38 8.15
N TYR A 106 -21.87 17.34 7.67
CA TYR A 106 -22.81 16.28 7.96
C TYR A 106 -23.02 15.43 6.71
N ILE A 107 -22.81 14.13 6.84
CA ILE A 107 -22.88 13.17 5.74
C ILE A 107 -24.09 12.27 5.97
N ASN A 108 -24.94 12.18 4.95
CA ASN A 108 -26.16 11.38 4.98
C ASN A 108 -25.87 9.93 4.54
N LEU A 109 -26.32 8.95 5.34
CA LEU A 109 -26.10 7.51 5.13
C LEU A 109 -27.39 6.73 4.82
N ASP A 110 -28.47 7.42 4.45
CA ASP A 110 -29.78 6.82 4.11
C ASP A 110 -29.76 5.69 3.08
N LYS A 111 -28.77 5.71 2.19
CA LYS A 111 -28.68 4.77 1.09
C LYS A 111 -27.75 3.63 1.48
N GLU A 112 -28.31 2.50 1.94
CA GLU A 112 -27.54 1.33 2.40
C GLU A 112 -26.57 0.78 1.35
N THR A 113 -26.91 0.96 0.06
CA THR A 113 -26.09 0.53 -1.09
C THR A 113 -24.89 1.45 -1.35
N LYS A 114 -24.87 2.68 -0.79
CA LYS A 114 -23.84 3.67 -1.06
C LYS A 114 -23.05 3.98 0.21
N ILE A 115 -21.73 4.03 0.04
CA ILE A 115 -20.83 4.51 1.08
C ILE A 115 -20.87 6.04 1.07
N GLY A 116 -21.06 6.64 2.24
CA GLY A 116 -20.97 8.09 2.41
C GLY A 116 -19.52 8.51 2.52
N THR A 117 -19.02 9.27 1.55
CA THR A 117 -17.63 9.75 1.56
C THR A 117 -17.58 11.21 2.01
N CYS A 118 -16.65 11.54 2.90
CA CYS A 118 -16.38 12.93 3.26
C CYS A 118 -15.68 13.65 2.11
N GLY A 119 -16.22 14.80 1.68
CA GLY A 119 -15.66 15.61 0.60
C GLY A 119 -14.32 16.30 0.94
N TYR A 120 -13.87 16.22 2.19
CA TYR A 120 -12.60 16.81 2.63
C TYR A 120 -11.52 15.76 2.85
N CYS A 121 -11.68 14.92 3.88
CA CYS A 121 -10.67 13.93 4.25
C CYS A 121 -10.74 12.63 3.44
N GLY A 122 -11.76 12.45 2.59
CA GLY A 122 -11.93 11.24 1.79
C GLY A 122 -12.34 9.99 2.58
N LEU A 123 -12.47 10.09 3.91
CA LEU A 123 -12.92 8.98 4.75
C LEU A 123 -14.33 8.53 4.35
N ARG A 124 -14.53 7.23 4.47
CA ARG A 124 -15.72 6.51 4.02
C ARG A 124 -16.51 6.01 5.22
N PHE A 125 -17.82 6.18 5.18
CA PHE A 125 -18.75 5.81 6.25
C PHE A 125 -19.90 4.97 5.71
N LYS A 126 -20.38 4.03 6.52
CA LYS A 126 -21.55 3.19 6.22
C LYS A 126 -22.41 3.01 7.47
N GLN A 127 -23.73 3.04 7.33
CA GLN A 127 -24.61 2.74 8.44
C GLN A 127 -24.66 1.23 8.72
N LYS A 128 -24.56 0.84 10.00
CA LYS A 128 -24.84 -0.53 10.46
C LYS A 128 -26.34 -0.69 10.59
N HIS A 129 -26.89 -1.71 9.92
CA HIS A 129 -28.28 -2.11 10.11
C HIS A 129 -28.29 -3.34 11.02
N HIS A 130 -28.99 -3.24 12.15
CA HIS A 130 -29.30 -4.39 12.98
C HIS A 130 -30.44 -5.16 12.31
N HIS A 131 -30.17 -6.38 11.87
CA HIS A 131 -31.19 -7.37 11.53
C HIS A 131 -31.63 -8.12 12.78
#